data_AF-A0AAD9GDZ6-F1
#
_entry.id   AF-A0AAD9GDZ6-F1
#
_cell.length_a   1.000
_cell.length_b   1.000
_cell.length_c   1.000
_cell.angle_alpha   90.00
_cell.angle_beta   90.00
_cell.angle_gamma   90.00
#
_symmetry.space_group_name_H-M   'P 1'
#
loop_
_entity.id
_entity.type
_entity.pdbx_description
1 polymer ?
#
loop_
_entity_poly.entity_id
_entity_poly.type
_entity_poly.pdbx_seq_one_letter_code
_entity_poly.pdbx_strand_id
1 'polypeptide(L)'
;MLTRSSPSMQELRTVAHERGLKYYMHLSKPELFSLLQRKEGGGSSKRTADAKEDVKEDSVRHVESIPTTTKRCSDRLSSQKKRKTPEDDTADAPSDKKKAKVVMNTLDPIMMTELGPHTFEFTRTNGSVVVYNVESLVQYILATGDFSEPETRIPFSDEDLRRIDAEASKAKLNEKSIVDAKKNRHHFEEQKVKRDGILGLERCASEYVNKMLEIVEDDDPEEGEMLLIMSVFPSFSDVFEQIRRSDSEYAQHSMGHFIQYVKGPKNRPTVDESGLMPVILGFLEDVANGKQGASAFGF
;
A
#
# COMPACT_ATOMS: atom_id res chain seq x y z
N MET A 1 -6.38 24.23 38.17
CA MET A 1 -6.97 25.25 37.28
C MET A 1 -7.51 24.53 36.05
N LEU A 2 -8.76 24.76 35.66
CA LEU A 2 -9.31 24.18 34.43
C LEU A 2 -8.86 25.04 33.25
N THR A 3 -7.90 24.56 32.47
CA THR A 3 -7.55 25.15 31.18
C THR A 3 -8.72 24.97 30.23
N ARG A 4 -9.42 26.06 29.93
CA ARG A 4 -10.43 26.06 28.87
C ARG A 4 -9.70 25.87 27.54
N SER A 5 -9.88 24.72 26.91
CA SER A 5 -9.43 24.45 25.54
C SER A 5 -9.94 25.56 24.63
N SER A 6 -9.05 26.16 23.82
CA SER A 6 -9.49 27.04 22.75
C SER A 6 -10.15 26.18 21.66
N PRO A 7 -11.32 26.59 21.12
CA PRO A 7 -12.00 25.81 20.09
C PRO A 7 -11.17 25.68 18.82
N SER A 8 -11.40 24.57 18.09
CA SER A 8 -10.71 24.27 16.84
C SER A 8 -11.18 25.18 15.70
N MET A 9 -10.40 25.30 14.62
CA MET A 9 -10.84 26.06 13.44
C MET A 9 -12.08 25.44 12.77
N GLN A 10 -12.19 24.12 12.82
CA GLN A 10 -13.35 23.39 12.27
C GLN A 10 -14.62 23.65 13.08
N GLU A 11 -14.52 23.70 14.42
CA GLU A 11 -15.62 24.11 15.30
C GLU A 11 -16.08 25.55 15.00
N LEU A 12 -15.12 26.49 14.87
CA LEU A 12 -15.43 27.89 14.57
C LEU A 12 -16.06 28.06 13.17
N ARG A 13 -15.58 27.35 12.16
CA ARG A 13 -16.19 27.31 10.81
C ARG A 13 -17.59 26.71 10.82
N THR A 14 -17.83 25.68 11.65
CA THR A 14 -19.16 25.07 11.82
C THR A 14 -20.16 26.05 12.45
N VAL A 15 -19.79 26.68 13.57
CA VAL A 15 -20.62 27.70 14.24
C VAL A 15 -20.85 28.93 13.33
N ALA A 16 -19.87 29.29 12.50
CA ALA A 16 -20.03 30.37 11.52
C ALA A 16 -21.02 30.03 10.39
N HIS A 17 -21.01 28.79 9.91
CA HIS A 17 -21.98 28.26 8.96
C HIS A 17 -23.40 28.29 9.53
N GLU A 18 -23.59 27.74 10.74
CA GLU A 18 -24.87 27.73 11.46
C GLU A 18 -25.43 29.14 11.68
N ARG A 19 -24.56 30.12 11.96
CA ARG A 19 -24.91 31.53 12.12
C ARG A 19 -25.09 32.29 10.79
N GLY A 20 -25.06 31.60 9.65
CA GLY A 20 -25.29 32.17 8.32
C GLY A 20 -24.30 33.28 7.94
N LEU A 21 -23.06 33.23 8.46
CA LEU A 21 -22.03 34.19 8.10
C LEU A 21 -21.63 34.00 6.64
N LYS A 22 -21.35 35.11 5.94
CA LYS A 22 -20.78 35.10 4.59
C LYS A 22 -19.29 35.41 4.68
N TYR A 23 -18.50 34.80 3.80
CA TYR A 23 -17.05 35.02 3.67
C TYR A 23 -16.19 34.61 4.89
N TYR A 24 -16.70 33.75 5.79
CA TYR A 24 -15.96 33.32 6.99
C TYR A 24 -14.79 32.36 6.71
N MET A 25 -14.71 31.76 5.53
CA MET A 25 -13.63 30.82 5.17
C MET A 25 -12.26 31.50 5.00
N HIS A 26 -12.25 32.81 4.70
CA HIS A 26 -11.02 33.59 4.48
C HIS A 26 -10.57 34.37 5.73
N LEU A 27 -11.20 34.14 6.89
CA LEU A 27 -10.86 34.81 8.15
C LEU A 27 -9.87 33.95 8.94
N SER A 28 -8.84 34.58 9.50
CA SER A 28 -7.92 33.92 10.42
C SER A 28 -8.61 33.48 11.72
N LYS A 29 -8.05 32.51 12.44
CA LYS A 29 -8.57 32.01 13.73
C LYS A 29 -8.92 33.13 14.73
N PRO A 30 -8.04 34.11 15.03
CA PRO A 30 -8.38 35.18 15.97
C PRO A 30 -9.47 36.13 15.46
N GLU A 31 -9.55 36.39 14.15
CA GLU A 31 -10.60 37.22 13.56
C GLU A 31 -11.96 36.53 13.60
N LEU A 32 -12.02 35.27 13.18
CA LEU A 32 -13.25 34.47 13.18
C LEU A 32 -13.77 34.28 14.62
N PHE A 33 -12.88 33.97 15.57
CA PHE A 33 -13.20 33.88 16.99
C PHE A 33 -13.73 35.21 17.55
N SER A 34 -13.05 36.33 17.24
CA SER A 34 -13.49 37.67 17.65
C SER A 34 -14.85 38.06 17.05
N LEU A 35 -15.09 37.72 15.79
CA LEU A 35 -16.33 38.01 15.07
C LEU A 35 -17.51 37.16 15.60
N LEU A 36 -17.24 35.91 15.99
CA LEU A 36 -18.21 35.03 16.64
C LEU A 36 -18.54 35.48 18.07
N GLN A 37 -17.57 36.00 18.84
CA GLN A 37 -17.83 36.59 20.15
C GLN A 37 -18.62 37.91 20.06
N ARG A 38 -18.26 38.81 19.13
CA ARG A 38 -18.94 40.11 18.96
C ARG A 38 -20.43 39.98 18.62
N LYS A 39 -20.88 38.85 18.07
CA LYS A 39 -22.29 38.62 17.70
C LYS A 39 -23.19 38.07 18.82
N GLU A 40 -22.67 37.81 20.03
CA GLU A 40 -23.54 37.44 21.17
C GLU A 40 -24.36 38.61 21.74
N GLY A 41 -24.15 39.84 21.24
CA GLY A 41 -24.86 41.04 21.67
C GLY A 41 -25.34 41.95 20.53
N GLY A 42 -26.28 41.48 19.70
CA GLY A 42 -27.02 42.38 18.80
C GLY A 42 -27.48 41.76 17.47
N GLY A 43 -28.75 41.35 17.39
CA GLY A 43 -29.31 40.73 16.18
C GLY A 43 -30.84 40.75 16.15
N SER A 44 -31.41 41.90 15.75
CA SER A 44 -32.85 42.14 15.56
C SER A 44 -33.58 40.97 14.87
N SER A 45 -34.48 40.30 15.61
CA SER A 45 -35.52 39.45 15.03
C SER A 45 -36.84 40.23 14.95
N LYS A 46 -37.26 40.55 13.72
CA LYS A 46 -38.51 41.25 13.43
C LYS A 46 -39.69 40.32 13.71
N ARG A 47 -40.66 40.80 14.50
CA ARG A 47 -41.85 40.03 14.92
C ARG A 47 -42.72 39.56 13.75
N THR A 48 -43.25 38.34 13.89
CA THR A 48 -44.63 37.98 13.54
C THR A 48 -45.21 37.16 14.70
N ALA A 49 -46.35 37.60 15.25
CA ALA A 49 -47.20 36.83 16.17
C ALA A 49 -48.13 35.90 15.35
N ASP A 50 -48.94 34.94 15.84
CA ASP A 50 -49.60 34.63 17.14
C ASP A 50 -49.85 33.09 17.20
N ALA A 51 -50.23 32.38 18.28
CA ALA A 51 -50.23 32.56 19.75
C ALA A 51 -50.72 31.23 20.43
N LYS A 52 -50.87 31.22 21.77
CA LYS A 52 -51.43 30.15 22.67
C LYS A 52 -50.47 28.98 22.95
N GLU A 53 -50.01 28.75 24.18
CA GLU A 53 -50.75 28.25 25.39
C GLU A 53 -51.36 26.86 25.12
N ASP A 54 -51.13 25.81 25.93
CA ASP A 54 -51.09 25.85 27.40
C ASP A 54 -50.25 24.74 28.11
N VAL A 55 -50.06 24.96 29.40
CA VAL A 55 -49.41 24.17 30.49
C VAL A 55 -49.53 22.63 30.44
N LYS A 56 -48.41 21.91 30.72
CA LYS A 56 -48.34 20.93 31.83
C LYS A 56 -46.94 20.45 32.22
N GLU A 57 -46.77 20.35 33.54
CA GLU A 57 -45.64 19.76 34.27
C GLU A 57 -45.75 18.22 34.36
N ASP A 58 -44.62 17.61 34.72
CA ASP A 58 -44.48 16.48 35.68
C ASP A 58 -44.02 15.08 35.17
N SER A 59 -43.30 14.43 36.08
CA SER A 59 -43.03 13.00 36.27
C SER A 59 -41.97 12.21 35.45
N VAL A 60 -40.93 11.83 36.22
CA VAL A 60 -40.39 10.47 36.39
C VAL A 60 -39.84 9.72 35.15
N ARG A 61 -38.54 9.40 35.19
CA ARG A 61 -37.97 8.25 34.48
C ARG A 61 -37.62 7.13 35.46
N HIS A 62 -38.11 5.94 35.16
CA HIS A 62 -37.92 4.71 35.93
C HIS A 62 -36.67 3.94 35.45
N VAL A 63 -36.09 3.20 36.41
CA VAL A 63 -35.16 2.05 36.33
C VAL A 63 -35.49 1.14 35.12
N GLU A 64 -34.57 0.44 34.42
CA GLU A 64 -33.83 -0.77 34.83
C GLU A 64 -32.93 -1.22 33.64
N SER A 65 -31.61 -1.49 33.71
CA SER A 65 -30.78 -2.51 34.39
C SER A 65 -30.49 -3.83 33.61
N ILE A 66 -29.26 -3.94 33.07
CA ILE A 66 -28.38 -5.15 33.06
C ILE A 66 -28.80 -6.30 32.04
N PRO A 67 -28.16 -7.50 32.01
CA PRO A 67 -27.17 -8.02 31.04
C PRO A 67 -27.75 -9.03 29.97
N THR A 68 -27.04 -9.84 29.14
CA THR A 68 -25.92 -10.78 29.42
C THR A 68 -25.34 -11.49 28.18
N THR A 69 -24.01 -11.67 28.18
CA THR A 69 -23.19 -12.83 27.74
C THR A 69 -23.54 -13.76 26.55
N THR A 70 -22.51 -13.97 25.72
CA THR A 70 -22.00 -15.24 25.12
C THR A 70 -22.90 -16.14 24.25
N LYS A 71 -22.40 -16.48 23.04
CA LYS A 71 -21.67 -17.76 22.85
C LYS A 71 -20.87 -17.84 21.55
N ARG A 72 -19.80 -18.64 21.66
CA ARG A 72 -18.85 -19.09 20.63
C ARG A 72 -19.40 -20.40 20.05
N CYS A 73 -19.31 -20.62 18.74
CA CYS A 73 -19.48 -21.96 18.17
C CYS A 73 -18.49 -22.23 17.05
N SER A 74 -18.07 -23.48 16.96
CA SER A 74 -17.08 -24.00 16.02
C SER A 74 -17.60 -25.32 15.49
N ASP A 75 -17.55 -25.55 14.18
CA ASP A 75 -17.89 -26.84 13.61
C ASP A 75 -16.79 -27.40 12.71
N ARG A 76 -16.33 -28.60 13.09
CA ARG A 76 -15.63 -29.58 12.26
C ARG A 76 -16.61 -30.73 12.02
N LEU A 77 -16.38 -31.50 10.94
CA LEU A 77 -16.71 -32.92 10.66
C LEU A 77 -17.13 -33.01 9.17
N SER A 78 -16.29 -33.53 8.27
CA SER A 78 -15.98 -34.95 8.01
C SER A 78 -17.12 -35.73 7.34
N SER A 79 -16.84 -36.35 6.18
CA SER A 79 -17.53 -37.55 5.68
C SER A 79 -16.76 -38.18 4.51
N GLN A 80 -16.48 -39.48 4.60
CA GLN A 80 -15.91 -40.30 3.53
C GLN A 80 -17.02 -40.90 2.65
N LYS A 81 -16.73 -41.22 1.38
CA LYS A 81 -17.45 -42.30 0.66
C LYS A 81 -16.59 -42.95 -0.43
N LYS A 82 -16.35 -44.26 -0.29
CA LYS A 82 -15.78 -45.17 -1.32
C LYS A 82 -16.89 -45.88 -2.10
N ARG A 83 -16.65 -46.16 -3.39
CA ARG A 83 -17.19 -47.26 -4.28
C ARG A 83 -17.03 -46.83 -5.75
N LYS A 84 -16.85 -47.69 -6.76
CA LYS A 84 -16.41 -49.11 -6.87
C LYS A 84 -16.15 -49.36 -8.38
N THR A 85 -15.17 -50.18 -8.76
CA THR A 85 -14.98 -50.67 -10.15
C THR A 85 -16.08 -51.68 -10.56
N PRO A 86 -16.34 -51.86 -11.87
CA PRO A 86 -15.79 -53.05 -12.56
C PRO A 86 -15.33 -52.83 -14.03
N GLU A 87 -14.63 -53.84 -14.58
CA GLU A 87 -14.37 -54.08 -16.01
C GLU A 87 -15.69 -54.40 -16.79
N ASP A 88 -15.80 -54.55 -18.13
CA ASP A 88 -14.81 -54.93 -19.15
C ASP A 88 -15.22 -54.58 -20.62
N ASP A 89 -14.23 -54.62 -21.51
CA ASP A 89 -14.18 -54.94 -22.96
C ASP A 89 -14.91 -54.22 -24.15
N THR A 90 -14.07 -53.95 -25.18
CA THR A 90 -14.28 -53.84 -26.65
C THR A 90 -15.28 -52.85 -27.31
N ALA A 91 -14.76 -51.91 -28.12
CA ALA A 91 -14.87 -51.89 -29.60
C ALA A 91 -14.23 -50.63 -30.24
N ASP A 92 -13.75 -50.76 -31.48
CA ASP A 92 -12.97 -49.73 -32.21
C ASP A 92 -13.71 -48.43 -32.56
N ALA A 93 -13.02 -47.30 -32.36
CA ALA A 93 -13.12 -46.13 -33.23
C ALA A 93 -11.83 -45.29 -33.15
N PRO A 94 -11.16 -44.96 -34.27
CA PRO A 94 -10.05 -44.01 -34.27
C PRO A 94 -10.60 -42.60 -34.04
N SER A 95 -10.72 -42.20 -32.77
CA SER A 95 -11.03 -40.81 -32.46
C SER A 95 -9.87 -39.92 -32.90
N ASP A 96 -10.08 -39.21 -34.01
CA ASP A 96 -9.24 -38.11 -34.44
C ASP A 96 -9.24 -37.03 -33.35
N LYS A 97 -8.31 -37.18 -32.40
CA LYS A 97 -7.97 -36.15 -31.42
C LYS A 97 -7.41 -34.97 -32.20
N LYS A 98 -8.32 -34.07 -32.61
CA LYS A 98 -8.02 -32.73 -33.10
C LYS A 98 -7.01 -32.13 -32.14
N LYS A 99 -5.73 -32.13 -32.54
CA LYS A 99 -4.64 -31.59 -31.73
C LYS A 99 -5.02 -30.14 -31.44
N ALA A 100 -5.32 -29.84 -30.19
CA ALA A 100 -5.61 -28.47 -29.77
C ALA A 100 -4.44 -27.62 -30.27
N LYS A 101 -4.75 -26.57 -31.04
CA LYS A 101 -3.72 -25.74 -31.67
C LYS A 101 -2.91 -25.11 -30.55
N VAL A 102 -1.69 -25.61 -30.32
CA VAL A 102 -0.81 -25.13 -29.26
C VAL A 102 -0.49 -23.67 -29.57
N VAL A 103 -1.11 -22.76 -28.82
CA VAL A 103 -0.83 -21.34 -28.92
C VAL A 103 0.44 -21.10 -28.11
N MET A 104 1.57 -21.05 -28.81
CA MET A 104 2.85 -20.65 -28.23
C MET A 104 2.90 -19.11 -28.19
N ASN A 105 3.43 -18.56 -27.11
CA ASN A 105 3.68 -17.13 -26.97
C ASN A 105 4.83 -16.70 -27.90
N THR A 106 4.79 -15.45 -28.37
CA THR A 106 5.82 -14.85 -29.24
C THR A 106 6.84 -14.02 -28.48
N LEU A 107 6.51 -13.62 -27.25
CA LEU A 107 7.35 -12.84 -26.35
C LEU A 107 7.61 -13.63 -25.07
N ASP A 108 8.80 -13.48 -24.49
CA ASP A 108 9.17 -13.99 -23.17
C ASP A 108 8.29 -13.35 -22.08
N PRO A 109 7.54 -14.12 -21.27
CA PRO A 109 6.64 -13.53 -20.28
C PRO A 109 7.34 -12.84 -19.10
N ILE A 110 8.65 -13.03 -18.93
CA ILE A 110 9.43 -12.37 -17.86
C ILE A 110 9.84 -10.96 -18.30
N MET A 111 10.56 -10.85 -19.43
CA MET A 111 11.13 -9.58 -19.91
C MET A 111 10.25 -8.84 -20.93
N MET A 112 9.18 -9.46 -21.42
CA MET A 112 8.32 -8.96 -22.51
C MET A 112 9.09 -8.68 -23.82
N THR A 113 10.23 -9.35 -24.02
CA THR A 113 11.08 -9.28 -25.21
C THR A 113 10.83 -10.45 -26.16
N GLU A 114 11.33 -10.38 -27.39
CA GLU A 114 11.21 -11.49 -28.35
C GLU A 114 11.92 -12.77 -27.84
N LEU A 115 11.39 -13.93 -28.21
CA LEU A 115 12.02 -15.21 -27.92
C LEU A 115 13.32 -15.39 -28.72
N GLY A 116 14.42 -15.64 -28.02
CA GLY A 116 15.76 -15.80 -28.57
C GLY A 116 16.08 -17.24 -29.01
N PRO A 117 17.35 -17.55 -29.28
CA PRO A 117 17.79 -18.86 -29.77
C PRO A 117 17.80 -19.97 -28.69
N HIS A 118 17.70 -19.59 -27.41
CA HIS A 118 17.76 -20.51 -26.27
C HIS A 118 16.50 -20.36 -25.42
N THR A 119 15.56 -21.29 -25.61
CA THR A 119 14.23 -21.25 -24.99
C THR A 119 13.93 -22.50 -24.18
N PHE A 120 13.15 -22.35 -23.11
CA PHE A 120 12.63 -23.46 -22.31
C PHE A 120 11.11 -23.55 -22.44
N GLU A 121 10.60 -24.74 -22.77
CA GLU A 121 9.16 -25.01 -22.87
C GLU A 121 8.63 -25.68 -21.59
N PHE A 122 7.63 -25.05 -20.95
CA PHE A 122 6.92 -25.61 -19.82
C PHE A 122 5.47 -25.97 -20.21
N THR A 123 5.08 -27.22 -19.96
CA THR A 123 3.71 -27.70 -20.20
C THR A 123 2.89 -27.65 -18.92
N ARG A 124 1.81 -26.88 -18.93
CA ARG A 124 0.90 -26.71 -17.79
C ARG A 124 -0.10 -27.87 -17.68
N THR A 125 -0.72 -28.00 -16.52
CA THR A 125 -1.72 -29.06 -16.21
C THR A 125 -2.97 -29.01 -17.10
N ASN A 126 -3.28 -27.86 -17.70
CA ASN A 126 -4.36 -27.68 -18.68
C ASN A 126 -3.93 -28.00 -20.13
N GLY A 127 -2.68 -28.42 -20.35
CA GLY A 127 -2.12 -28.72 -21.68
C GLY A 127 -1.67 -27.50 -22.49
N SER A 128 -1.70 -26.27 -21.95
CA SER A 128 -1.05 -25.14 -22.61
C SER A 128 0.46 -25.17 -22.39
N VAL A 129 1.21 -24.74 -23.40
CA VAL A 129 2.68 -24.65 -23.35
C VAL A 129 3.05 -23.17 -23.32
N VAL A 130 3.95 -22.82 -22.40
CA VAL A 130 4.57 -21.50 -22.32
C VAL A 130 6.07 -21.64 -22.61
N VAL A 131 6.63 -20.68 -23.32
CA VAL A 131 8.02 -20.64 -23.73
C VAL A 131 8.72 -19.46 -23.05
N TYR A 132 9.84 -19.71 -22.39
CA TYR A 132 10.67 -18.68 -21.76
C TYR A 132 11.99 -18.54 -22.47
N ASN A 133 12.57 -17.34 -22.45
CA ASN A 133 14.01 -17.20 -22.69
C ASN A 133 14.76 -17.84 -21.51
N VAL A 134 15.76 -18.70 -21.80
CA VAL A 134 16.49 -19.41 -20.75
C VAL A 134 17.25 -18.43 -19.86
N GLU A 135 17.81 -17.38 -20.43
CA GLU A 135 18.53 -16.32 -19.71
C GLU A 135 17.65 -15.63 -18.65
N SER A 136 16.48 -15.11 -19.05
CA SER A 136 15.58 -14.42 -18.12
C SER A 136 14.99 -15.36 -17.08
N LEU A 137 14.70 -16.62 -17.43
CA LEU A 137 14.22 -17.63 -16.49
C LEU A 137 15.28 -17.99 -15.44
N VAL A 138 16.53 -18.19 -15.85
CA VAL A 138 17.65 -18.46 -14.93
C VAL A 138 17.87 -17.27 -14.00
N GLN A 139 17.98 -16.05 -14.55
CA GLN A 139 18.16 -14.82 -13.77
C GLN A 139 17.00 -14.61 -12.79
N TYR A 140 15.75 -14.83 -13.21
CA TYR A 140 14.58 -14.73 -12.34
C TYR A 140 14.64 -15.71 -11.16
N ILE A 141 14.91 -16.99 -11.42
CA ILE A 141 14.94 -18.01 -10.35
C ILE A 141 16.10 -17.72 -9.38
N LEU A 142 17.27 -17.32 -9.88
CA LEU A 142 18.43 -17.00 -9.03
C LEU A 142 18.28 -15.67 -8.27
N ALA A 143 17.58 -14.67 -8.81
CA ALA A 143 17.34 -13.40 -8.13
C ALA A 143 16.19 -13.45 -7.12
N THR A 144 15.16 -14.28 -7.38
CA THR A 144 13.99 -14.39 -6.51
C THR A 144 14.09 -15.51 -5.48
N GLY A 145 14.82 -16.59 -5.81
CA GLY A 145 14.82 -17.83 -5.06
C GLY A 145 13.54 -18.67 -5.20
N ASP A 146 12.65 -18.32 -6.14
CA ASP A 146 11.41 -19.07 -6.38
C ASP A 146 11.62 -20.11 -7.49
N PHE A 147 11.61 -21.39 -7.11
CA PHE A 147 11.79 -22.53 -8.02
C PHE A 147 10.46 -22.98 -8.64
N SER A 148 9.60 -22.02 -8.96
CA SER A 148 8.25 -22.21 -9.50
C SER A 148 8.09 -21.43 -10.81
N GLU A 149 7.19 -21.90 -11.67
CA GLU A 149 6.91 -21.26 -12.95
C GLU A 149 6.33 -19.83 -12.73
N PRO A 150 6.91 -18.77 -13.33
CA PRO A 150 6.62 -17.38 -12.93
C PRO A 150 5.15 -16.93 -12.98
N GLU A 151 4.38 -17.36 -13.99
CA GLU A 151 2.97 -17.00 -14.16
C GLU A 151 2.06 -17.86 -13.28
N THR A 152 2.17 -19.19 -13.37
CA THR A 152 1.24 -20.13 -12.70
C THR A 152 1.64 -20.51 -11.28
N ARG A 153 2.88 -20.24 -10.88
CA ARG A 153 3.48 -20.63 -9.60
C ARG A 153 3.46 -22.13 -9.33
N ILE A 154 3.42 -22.95 -10.39
CA ILE A 154 3.56 -24.40 -10.29
C ILE A 154 5.05 -24.71 -10.04
N PRO A 155 5.42 -25.45 -8.98
CA PRO A 155 6.82 -25.79 -8.71
C PRO A 155 7.45 -26.59 -9.87
N PHE A 156 8.66 -26.20 -10.29
CA PHE A 156 9.41 -26.97 -11.26
C PHE A 156 9.87 -28.31 -10.66
N SER A 157 9.72 -29.39 -11.44
CA SER A 157 10.30 -30.67 -11.06
C SER A 157 11.83 -30.63 -11.12
N ASP A 158 12.51 -31.53 -10.41
CA ASP A 158 13.97 -31.59 -10.46
C ASP A 158 14.51 -31.89 -11.86
N GLU A 159 13.70 -32.53 -12.71
CA GLU A 159 14.04 -32.77 -14.11
C GLU A 159 13.88 -31.50 -14.96
N ASP A 160 12.86 -30.68 -14.72
CA ASP A 160 12.72 -29.38 -15.37
C ASP A 160 13.92 -28.49 -15.09
N LEU A 161 14.36 -28.42 -13.84
CA LEU A 161 15.50 -27.60 -13.43
C LEU A 161 16.82 -28.08 -14.06
N ARG A 162 17.03 -29.40 -14.20
CA ARG A 162 18.16 -29.95 -14.96
C ARG A 162 18.09 -29.60 -16.44
N ARG A 163 16.90 -29.61 -17.04
CA ARG A 163 16.71 -29.21 -18.44
C ARG A 163 17.02 -27.72 -18.63
N ILE A 164 16.61 -26.86 -17.71
CA ILE A 164 16.95 -25.42 -17.73
C ILE A 164 18.47 -25.23 -17.60
N ASP A 165 19.13 -25.87 -16.62
CA ASP A 165 20.60 -25.79 -16.45
C ASP A 165 21.36 -26.32 -17.69
N ALA A 166 20.84 -27.34 -18.36
CA ALA A 166 21.41 -27.89 -19.60
C ALA A 166 21.28 -26.92 -20.78
N GLU A 167 20.14 -26.24 -20.95
CA GLU A 167 19.99 -25.18 -21.96
C GLU A 167 20.82 -23.94 -21.61
N ALA A 168 20.91 -23.57 -20.33
CA ALA A 168 21.76 -22.46 -19.87
C ALA A 168 23.24 -22.71 -20.18
N SER A 169 23.69 -23.95 -20.02
CA SER A 169 25.03 -24.41 -20.39
C SER A 169 25.28 -24.33 -21.90
N LYS A 170 24.29 -24.69 -22.73
CA LYS A 170 24.38 -24.54 -24.20
C LYS A 170 24.41 -23.07 -24.63
N ALA A 171 23.64 -22.22 -23.95
CA ALA A 171 23.63 -20.78 -24.11
C ALA A 171 24.91 -20.08 -23.60
N LYS A 172 25.79 -20.81 -22.89
CA LYS A 172 27.03 -20.32 -22.26
C LYS A 172 26.78 -19.18 -21.27
N LEU A 173 25.67 -19.24 -20.55
CA LEU A 173 25.38 -18.30 -19.46
C LEU A 173 26.38 -18.52 -18.32
N ASN A 174 26.98 -17.44 -17.80
CA ASN A 174 27.92 -17.47 -16.67
C ASN A 174 27.19 -17.53 -15.31
N GLU A 175 26.00 -18.12 -15.28
CA GLU A 175 25.12 -18.17 -14.12
C GLU A 175 25.36 -19.42 -13.27
N LYS A 176 24.88 -19.39 -12.02
CA LYS A 176 24.96 -20.55 -11.11
C LYS A 176 23.90 -21.59 -11.49
N SER A 177 24.20 -22.87 -11.29
CA SER A 177 23.19 -23.94 -11.46
C SER A 177 21.98 -23.69 -10.55
N ILE A 178 20.79 -23.73 -11.14
CA ILE A 178 19.52 -23.62 -10.44
C ILE A 178 19.29 -24.86 -9.56
N VAL A 179 19.73 -26.04 -10.02
CA VAL A 179 19.66 -27.28 -9.23
C VAL A 179 20.50 -27.17 -7.95
N ASP A 180 21.67 -26.56 -8.00
CA ASP A 180 22.49 -26.30 -6.80
C ASP A 180 21.93 -25.15 -5.95
N ALA A 181 21.34 -24.12 -6.55
CA ALA A 181 20.60 -23.09 -5.83
C ALA A 181 19.43 -23.67 -5.01
N LYS A 182 18.68 -24.62 -5.58
CA LYS A 182 17.54 -25.30 -4.91
C LYS A 182 17.95 -26.08 -3.66
N LYS A 183 19.17 -26.63 -3.62
CA LYS A 183 19.73 -27.29 -2.42
C LYS A 183 19.95 -26.29 -1.28
N ASN A 184 20.31 -25.05 -1.62
CA ASN A 184 20.60 -23.96 -0.68
C ASN A 184 19.38 -23.06 -0.42
N ARG A 185 18.16 -23.61 -0.50
CA ARG A 185 16.89 -22.88 -0.36
C ARG A 185 16.80 -21.96 0.86
N HIS A 186 17.36 -22.35 2.01
CA HIS A 186 17.37 -21.53 3.24
C HIS A 186 17.96 -20.13 3.02
N HIS A 187 19.06 -20.03 2.27
CA HIS A 187 19.72 -18.75 1.98
C HIS A 187 18.79 -17.80 1.20
N PHE A 188 18.02 -18.34 0.25
CA PHE A 188 17.03 -17.57 -0.49
C PHE A 188 15.82 -17.18 0.36
N GLU A 189 15.42 -18.04 1.31
CA GLU A 189 14.36 -17.72 2.27
C GLU A 189 14.78 -16.60 3.24
N GLU A 190 16.03 -16.59 3.73
CA GLU A 190 16.59 -15.46 4.50
C GLU A 190 16.68 -14.18 3.67
N GLN A 191 17.19 -14.23 2.44
CA GLN A 191 17.25 -13.08 1.55
C GLN A 191 15.85 -12.52 1.24
N LYS A 192 14.86 -13.40 1.04
CA LYS A 192 13.46 -13.00 0.88
C LYS A 192 12.92 -12.30 2.12
N VAL A 193 13.17 -12.83 3.33
CA VAL A 193 12.77 -12.16 4.58
C VAL A 193 13.42 -10.79 4.70
N LYS A 194 14.70 -10.63 4.35
CA LYS A 194 15.37 -9.31 4.33
C LYS A 194 14.69 -8.35 3.36
N ARG A 195 14.45 -8.77 2.11
CA ARG A 195 13.80 -7.95 1.08
C ARG A 195 12.37 -7.57 1.47
N ASP A 196 11.59 -8.53 1.94
CA ASP A 196 10.20 -8.30 2.33
C ASP A 196 10.12 -7.38 3.57
N GLY A 197 11.12 -7.41 4.46
CA GLY A 197 11.30 -6.45 5.55
C GLY A 197 11.65 -5.03 5.09
N ILE A 198 12.57 -4.88 4.13
CA ILE A 198 12.90 -3.59 3.50
C ILE A 198 11.67 -2.99 2.79
N LEU A 199 10.89 -3.82 2.09
CA LEU A 199 9.63 -3.42 1.46
C LEU A 199 8.56 -3.02 2.50
N GLY A 200 8.58 -3.64 3.70
CA GLY A 200 7.76 -3.21 4.83
C GLY A 200 8.12 -1.80 5.31
N LEU A 201 9.42 -1.52 5.48
CA LEU A 201 9.91 -0.19 5.86
C LEU A 201 9.60 0.88 4.80
N GLU A 202 9.73 0.56 3.51
CA GLU A 202 9.35 1.46 2.41
C GLU A 202 7.87 1.86 2.49
N ARG A 203 6.96 0.92 2.75
CA ARG A 203 5.54 1.22 2.94
C ARG A 203 5.30 2.14 4.13
N CYS A 204 5.95 1.90 5.26
CA CYS A 204 5.87 2.78 6.42
C CYS A 204 6.41 4.19 6.10
N ALA A 205 7.49 4.31 5.31
CA ALA A 205 7.99 5.60 4.85
C ALA A 205 6.98 6.30 3.92
N SER A 206 6.38 5.56 2.98
CA SER A 206 5.31 6.02 2.09
C SER A 206 4.08 6.54 2.85
N GLU A 207 3.72 5.97 4.01
CA GLU A 207 2.64 6.50 4.86
C GLU A 207 2.95 7.91 5.39
N TYR A 208 4.19 8.18 5.82
CA TYR A 208 4.58 9.55 6.21
C TYR A 208 4.64 10.50 5.01
N VAL A 209 5.04 10.03 3.83
CA VAL A 209 5.01 10.84 2.59
C VAL A 209 3.58 11.19 2.17
N ASN A 210 2.64 10.25 2.30
CA ASN A 210 1.20 10.55 2.16
C ASN A 210 0.76 11.60 3.18
N LYS A 211 1.23 11.49 4.44
CA LYS A 211 0.86 12.48 5.47
C LYS A 211 1.47 13.87 5.20
N MET A 212 2.65 13.96 4.61
CA MET A 212 3.22 15.22 4.13
C MET A 212 2.33 15.85 3.04
N LEU A 213 1.74 15.05 2.15
CA LEU A 213 0.81 15.55 1.13
C LEU A 213 -0.52 16.03 1.73
N GLU A 214 -1.13 15.28 2.65
CA GLU A 214 -2.34 15.73 3.36
C GLU A 214 -2.13 17.10 4.03
N ILE A 215 -0.96 17.33 4.66
CA ILE A 215 -0.61 18.61 5.28
C ILE A 215 -0.43 19.76 4.25
N VAL A 216 -0.07 19.44 3.02
CA VAL A 216 0.08 20.43 1.94
C VAL A 216 -1.27 20.81 1.31
N GLU A 217 -2.20 19.85 1.24
CA GLU A 217 -3.50 20.01 0.59
C GLU A 217 -4.62 20.49 1.54
N ASP A 218 -4.65 20.07 2.82
CA ASP A 218 -5.79 20.31 3.73
C ASP A 218 -5.51 21.21 4.95
N ASP A 219 -4.27 21.32 5.43
CA ASP A 219 -3.94 21.96 6.72
C ASP A 219 -3.60 23.46 6.62
N ASP A 220 -3.80 24.19 7.73
CA ASP A 220 -3.36 25.58 7.87
C ASP A 220 -1.81 25.65 7.97
N PRO A 221 -1.13 26.65 7.37
CA PRO A 221 0.34 26.69 7.32
C PRO A 221 1.02 26.59 8.70
N GLU A 222 0.47 27.24 9.74
CA GLU A 222 1.08 27.21 11.09
C GLU A 222 0.91 25.85 11.78
N GLU A 223 -0.26 25.22 11.60
CA GLU A 223 -0.56 23.90 12.18
C GLU A 223 0.17 22.78 11.42
N GLY A 224 0.24 22.90 10.09
CA GLY A 224 0.97 22.01 9.20
C GLY A 224 2.48 22.01 9.44
N GLU A 225 3.12 23.19 9.54
CA GLU A 225 4.56 23.28 9.84
C GLU A 225 4.89 22.62 11.19
N MET A 226 4.07 22.87 12.21
CA MET A 226 4.21 22.23 13.52
C MET A 226 4.10 20.69 13.44
N LEU A 227 3.12 20.17 12.71
CA LEU A 227 2.95 18.71 12.51
C LEU A 227 4.13 18.08 11.76
N LEU A 228 4.63 18.74 10.71
CA LEU A 228 5.78 18.29 9.94
C LEU A 228 7.02 18.19 10.84
N ILE A 229 7.38 19.27 11.53
CA ILE A 229 8.61 19.34 12.34
C ILE A 229 8.53 18.43 13.57
N MET A 230 7.40 18.42 14.28
CA MET A 230 7.29 17.70 15.55
C MET A 230 7.01 16.19 15.42
N SER A 231 6.42 15.75 14.30
CA SER A 231 6.00 14.36 14.14
C SER A 231 6.43 13.71 12.82
N VAL A 232 6.13 14.33 11.68
CA VAL A 232 6.24 13.62 10.39
C VAL A 232 7.70 13.50 9.93
N PHE A 233 8.48 14.58 10.01
CA PHE A 233 9.89 14.60 9.60
C PHE A 233 10.78 13.69 10.46
N PRO A 234 10.70 13.68 11.80
CA PRO A 234 11.48 12.74 12.62
C PRO A 234 11.12 11.28 12.31
N SER A 235 9.82 10.94 12.29
CA SER A 235 9.37 9.56 12.06
C SER A 235 9.72 9.03 10.66
N PHE A 236 9.59 9.86 9.62
CA PHE A 236 10.05 9.50 8.28
C PHE A 236 11.57 9.27 8.26
N SER A 237 12.35 10.17 8.87
CA SER A 237 13.82 10.09 8.88
C SER A 237 14.32 8.80 9.52
N ASP A 238 13.74 8.41 10.67
CA ASP A 238 14.11 7.18 11.39
C ASP A 238 13.77 5.90 10.60
N VAL A 239 12.63 5.87 9.90
CA VAL A 239 12.27 4.74 9.04
C VAL A 239 13.14 4.70 7.78
N PHE A 240 13.34 5.83 7.12
CA PHE A 240 14.16 5.90 5.91
C PHE A 240 15.64 5.57 6.17
N GLU A 241 16.19 5.96 7.32
CA GLU A 241 17.53 5.57 7.74
C GLU A 241 17.68 4.05 7.94
N GLN A 242 16.63 3.36 8.40
CA GLN A 242 16.63 1.88 8.48
C GLN A 242 16.65 1.23 7.09
N ILE A 243 15.94 1.79 6.11
CA ILE A 243 16.03 1.38 4.70
C ILE A 243 17.47 1.58 4.21
N ARG A 244 18.01 2.80 4.34
CA ARG A 244 19.37 3.17 3.87
C ARG A 244 20.48 2.32 4.49
N ARG A 245 20.37 1.95 5.77
CA ARG A 245 21.33 1.03 6.43
C ARG A 245 21.21 -0.41 5.95
N SER A 246 20.03 -0.83 5.48
CA SER A 246 19.77 -2.19 5.02
C SER A 246 20.13 -2.40 3.55
N ASP A 247 19.87 -1.39 2.72
CA ASP A 247 20.14 -1.31 1.28
C ASP A 247 20.13 0.15 0.82
N SER A 248 21.30 0.70 0.50
CA SER A 248 21.47 2.10 0.13
C SER A 248 21.04 2.43 -1.30
N GLU A 249 21.11 1.47 -2.22
CA GLU A 249 20.69 1.63 -3.62
C GLU A 249 19.16 1.64 -3.71
N TYR A 250 18.51 0.68 -3.05
CA TYR A 250 17.05 0.66 -2.91
C TYR A 250 16.51 1.92 -2.20
N ALA A 251 17.22 2.43 -1.18
CA ALA A 251 16.85 3.69 -0.53
C ALA A 251 16.91 4.89 -1.49
N GLN A 252 17.92 4.98 -2.36
CA GLN A 252 18.01 6.04 -3.37
C GLN A 252 16.85 5.98 -4.37
N HIS A 253 16.50 4.79 -4.85
CA HIS A 253 15.34 4.60 -5.73
C HIS A 253 14.02 4.98 -5.04
N SER A 254 13.82 4.54 -3.79
CA SER A 254 12.61 4.84 -3.01
C SER A 254 12.45 6.34 -2.77
N MET A 255 13.53 7.04 -2.40
CA MET A 255 13.54 8.49 -2.24
C MET A 255 13.24 9.23 -3.56
N GLY A 256 13.78 8.73 -4.68
CA GLY A 256 13.43 9.23 -6.01
C GLY A 256 11.94 9.14 -6.30
N HIS A 257 11.30 8.02 -5.93
CA HIS A 257 9.85 7.86 -6.04
C HIS A 257 9.09 8.79 -5.08
N PHE A 258 9.50 8.94 -3.83
CA PHE A 258 8.85 9.83 -2.86
C PHE A 258 8.86 11.28 -3.33
N ILE A 259 10.01 11.78 -3.80
CA ILE A 259 10.14 13.15 -4.34
C ILE A 259 9.28 13.34 -5.61
N GLN A 260 9.20 12.34 -6.48
CA GLN A 260 8.34 12.41 -7.67
C GLN A 260 6.84 12.36 -7.33
N TYR A 261 6.47 11.54 -6.35
CA TYR A 261 5.10 11.40 -5.87
C TYR A 261 4.62 12.70 -5.22
N VAL A 262 5.44 13.30 -4.35
CA VAL A 262 5.16 14.61 -3.72
C VAL A 262 5.01 15.73 -4.75
N LYS A 263 5.84 15.75 -5.82
CA LYS A 263 5.73 16.75 -6.91
C LYS A 263 4.50 16.55 -7.81
N GLY A 264 3.97 15.32 -7.88
CA GLY A 264 2.93 14.94 -8.82
C GLY A 264 3.39 14.89 -10.29
N PRO A 265 2.56 14.37 -11.21
CA PRO A 265 2.87 14.31 -12.63
C PRO A 265 2.89 15.70 -13.27
N LYS A 266 3.76 15.92 -14.27
CA LYS A 266 3.94 17.23 -14.96
C LYS A 266 2.64 17.87 -15.49
N ASN A 267 1.64 17.08 -15.86
CA ASN A 267 0.36 17.55 -16.40
C ASN A 267 -0.69 17.88 -15.31
N ARG A 268 -0.45 17.45 -14.07
CA ARG A 268 -1.29 17.68 -12.89
C ARG A 268 -0.37 17.64 -11.65
N PRO A 269 0.43 18.70 -11.42
CA PRO A 269 1.23 18.79 -10.20
C PRO A 269 0.32 18.79 -8.98
N THR A 270 0.88 18.42 -7.84
CA THR A 270 0.23 18.53 -6.53
C THR A 270 -0.16 19.98 -6.25
N VAL A 271 -1.30 20.21 -5.59
CA VAL A 271 -1.74 21.54 -5.18
C VAL A 271 -1.05 21.88 -3.86
N ASP A 272 -0.48 23.08 -3.76
CA ASP A 272 0.19 23.58 -2.55
C ASP A 272 -0.69 24.68 -1.93
N GLU A 273 -1.68 24.29 -1.13
CA GLU A 273 -2.60 25.26 -0.50
C GLU A 273 -1.96 25.94 0.73
N SER A 274 -1.13 25.20 1.47
CA SER A 274 -0.44 25.72 2.67
C SER A 274 0.91 26.40 2.40
N GLY A 275 1.49 26.24 1.21
CA GLY A 275 2.81 26.79 0.87
C GLY A 275 3.99 26.00 1.45
N LEU A 276 3.73 24.81 2.02
CA LEU A 276 4.71 23.97 2.72
C LEU A 276 5.43 22.98 1.77
N MET A 277 4.98 22.85 0.51
CA MET A 277 5.61 21.98 -0.48
C MET A 277 7.14 22.19 -0.62
N PRO A 278 7.69 23.42 -0.68
CA PRO A 278 9.14 23.61 -0.77
C PRO A 278 9.90 23.12 0.46
N VAL A 279 9.28 23.19 1.65
CA VAL A 279 9.87 22.74 2.92
C VAL A 279 10.00 21.22 2.93
N ILE A 280 8.94 20.51 2.52
CA ILE A 280 8.93 19.04 2.40
C ILE A 280 9.95 18.56 1.35
N LEU A 281 10.03 19.22 0.20
CA LEU A 281 10.99 18.85 -0.84
C LEU A 281 12.43 19.08 -0.40
N GLY A 282 12.73 20.20 0.26
CA GLY A 282 14.04 20.47 0.85
C GLY A 282 14.41 19.44 1.93
N PHE A 283 13.47 19.09 2.80
CA PHE A 283 13.61 18.03 3.79
C PHE A 283 13.96 16.67 3.16
N LEU A 284 13.19 16.21 2.17
CA LEU A 284 13.44 14.95 1.49
C LEU A 284 14.81 14.92 0.79
N GLU A 285 15.20 16.03 0.14
CA GLU A 285 16.52 16.16 -0.50
C GLU A 285 17.66 16.15 0.54
N ASP A 286 17.49 16.75 1.71
CA ASP A 286 18.50 16.72 2.78
C ASP A 286 18.60 15.34 3.46
N VAL A 287 17.48 14.65 3.67
CA VAL A 287 17.46 13.26 4.13
C VAL A 287 18.14 12.34 3.11
N ALA A 288 17.86 12.50 1.81
CA ALA A 288 18.51 11.77 0.72
C ALA A 288 20.03 11.89 0.78
N ASN A 289 20.53 13.12 0.97
CA ASN A 289 21.94 13.45 1.08
C ASN A 289 22.57 13.07 2.45
N GLY A 290 21.79 12.55 3.40
CA GLY A 290 22.28 12.17 4.74
C GLY A 290 22.68 13.36 5.62
N LYS A 291 22.22 14.57 5.31
CA LYS A 291 22.54 15.79 6.07
C LYS A 291 21.71 15.91 7.36
N GLN A 292 20.54 15.29 7.39
CA GLN A 292 19.68 15.23 8.56
C GLN A 292 19.85 13.88 9.26
N GLY A 293 20.58 13.88 10.37
CA GLY A 293 20.38 12.92 11.46
C GLY A 293 19.37 13.49 12.46
N ALA A 294 18.88 12.66 13.39
CA ALA A 294 17.87 13.06 14.39
C ALA A 294 18.24 14.35 15.18
N SER A 295 19.53 14.61 15.38
CA SER A 295 20.05 15.83 16.02
C SER A 295 19.76 17.13 15.27
N ALA A 296 19.36 17.09 13.99
CA ALA A 296 19.01 18.28 13.21
C ALA A 296 17.71 18.95 13.69
N PHE A 297 16.84 18.20 14.39
CA PHE A 297 15.56 18.68 14.92
C PHE A 297 15.57 18.97 16.43
N GLY A 298 16.75 18.93 17.08
CA GLY A 298 16.91 19.39 18.46
C GLY A 298 16.39 18.45 19.56
N PHE A 299 16.38 17.14 19.30
CA PHE A 299 16.16 16.08 20.31
C PHE A 299 17.49 15.52 20.84
#